data_AF-A0A4R3VAB5-F1
#
_entry.id   AF-A0A4R3VAB5-F1
#
_cell.length_a   1.000
_cell.length_b   1.000
_cell.length_c   1.000
_cell.angle_alpha   90.00
_cell.angle_beta   90.00
_cell.angle_gamma   90.00
#
_symmetry.space_group_name_H-M   'P 1'
#
loop_
_entity.id
_entity.type
_entity.pdbx_description
1 polymer ?
#
loop_
_entity_poly.entity_id
_entity_poly.type
_entity_poly.pdbx_seq_one_letter_code
_entity_poly.pdbx_strand_id
1 'polypeptide(L)'
;MFPWFWLWAPQLRLPFSGDVAQDIEPRLDWFFNGIKPQAGNARIEAQAFEVASYGHQLGLITEALIDLAERQQAESEPLRELRAIRDRIEAIKAGEHERELAALEARVRQLRARRAAVD
;
A
#
# COMPACT_ATOMS: atom_id res chain seq x y z
N MET A 1 -4.40 -36.81 4.28
CA MET A 1 -3.64 -35.66 4.81
C MET A 1 -2.23 -36.13 5.09
N PHE A 2 -1.21 -35.51 4.49
CA PHE A 2 0.18 -35.96 4.61
C PHE A 2 0.71 -35.65 6.03
N PRO A 3 1.14 -36.67 6.82
CA PRO A 3 1.47 -36.53 8.24
C PRO A 3 2.76 -35.74 8.55
N TRP A 4 3.43 -35.19 7.52
CA TRP A 4 4.76 -34.61 7.61
C TRP A 4 4.74 -33.08 7.77
N PHE A 5 3.59 -32.43 7.52
CA PHE A 5 3.45 -30.97 7.65
C PHE A 5 3.61 -30.46 9.10
N TRP A 6 3.41 -31.32 10.10
CA TRP A 6 3.48 -30.94 11.52
C TRP A 6 4.93 -30.80 12.03
N LEU A 7 5.91 -31.34 11.30
CA LEU A 7 7.34 -31.19 11.64
C LEU A 7 7.89 -29.80 11.30
N TRP A 8 7.28 -29.10 10.33
CA TRP A 8 7.86 -27.88 9.77
C TRP A 8 7.27 -26.59 10.34
N ALA A 9 6.15 -26.65 11.07
CA ALA A 9 5.55 -25.50 11.74
C ALA A 9 4.77 -25.89 13.00
N PRO A 10 5.43 -26.43 14.05
CA PRO A 10 4.76 -26.75 15.30
C PRO A 10 4.24 -25.48 15.98
N GLN A 11 2.92 -25.34 16.07
CA GLN A 11 2.26 -24.22 16.77
C GLN A 11 2.30 -24.50 18.29
N LEU A 12 3.44 -24.22 18.91
CA LEU A 12 3.67 -24.39 20.34
C LEU A 12 2.95 -23.28 21.12
N ARG A 13 1.84 -23.61 21.79
CA ARG A 13 1.12 -22.70 22.69
C ARG A 13 1.48 -23.03 24.13
N LEU A 14 2.36 -22.24 24.74
CA LEU A 14 2.74 -22.41 26.14
C LEU A 14 1.68 -21.77 27.06
N PRO A 15 1.45 -22.29 28.28
CA PRO A 15 0.61 -21.60 29.25
C PRO A 15 1.19 -20.21 29.53
N PHE A 16 0.33 -19.18 29.51
CA PHE A 16 0.67 -17.75 29.55
C PHE A 16 1.33 -17.15 28.29
N SER A 17 1.38 -17.86 27.14
CA SER A 17 2.00 -17.34 25.91
C SER A 17 1.23 -16.21 25.19
N GLY A 18 -0.02 -15.93 25.59
CA GLY A 18 -0.87 -14.96 24.89
C GLY A 18 -1.26 -15.43 23.48
N ASP A 19 -1.81 -14.52 22.68
CA ASP A 19 -2.11 -14.83 21.28
C ASP A 19 -0.80 -14.86 20.47
N VAL A 20 -0.46 -16.02 19.91
CA VAL A 20 0.75 -16.23 19.07
C VAL A 20 0.45 -15.90 17.60
N ALA A 21 -0.76 -15.44 17.30
CA ALA A 21 -1.05 -14.80 16.02
C ALA A 21 -0.38 -13.42 16.01
N GLN A 22 0.74 -13.31 15.27
CA GLN A 22 1.30 -12.00 14.98
C GLN A 22 0.32 -11.26 14.09
N ASP A 23 -0.20 -10.14 14.58
CA ASP A 23 -0.88 -9.17 13.76
C ASP A 23 0.12 -8.64 12.71
N ILE A 24 -0.12 -8.99 11.44
CA ILE A 24 0.77 -8.66 10.32
C ILE A 24 0.37 -7.31 9.70
N GLU A 25 -0.64 -6.65 10.27
CA GLU A 25 -1.05 -5.34 9.80
C GLU A 25 0.12 -4.36 10.01
N PRO A 26 0.59 -3.66 8.95
CA PRO A 26 1.74 -2.78 9.08
C PRO A 26 1.42 -1.66 10.07
N ARG A 27 1.96 -1.74 11.29
CA ARG A 27 1.83 -0.68 12.28
C ARG A 27 2.59 0.55 11.78
N LEU A 28 1.86 1.52 11.22
CA LEU A 28 2.41 2.80 10.75
C LEU A 28 2.80 3.73 11.92
N ASP A 29 2.64 3.29 13.16
CA ASP A 29 3.03 4.03 14.36
C ASP A 29 4.48 4.55 14.28
N TRP A 30 5.41 3.77 13.71
CA TRP A 30 6.81 4.21 13.57
C TRP A 30 6.96 5.43 12.64
N PHE A 31 6.12 5.55 11.62
CA PHE A 31 6.12 6.66 10.67
C PHE A 31 5.61 7.94 11.34
N PHE A 32 4.47 7.85 12.04
CA PHE A 32 3.87 8.99 12.72
C PHE A 32 4.64 9.40 13.99
N ASN A 33 5.19 8.45 14.75
CA ASN A 33 6.04 8.73 15.91
C ASN A 33 7.39 9.37 15.53
N GLY A 34 7.78 9.30 14.26
CA GLY A 34 8.94 10.01 13.71
C GLY A 34 8.72 11.51 13.47
N ILE A 35 7.46 11.98 13.54
CA ILE A 35 7.14 13.40 13.34
C ILE A 35 7.62 14.17 14.56
N LYS A 36 8.64 15.02 14.35
CA LYS A 36 9.15 15.90 15.41
C LYS A 36 8.00 16.76 15.95
N PRO A 37 7.89 16.98 17.27
CA PRO A 37 6.80 17.77 17.85
C PRO A 37 6.65 19.18 17.27
N GLN A 38 7.73 19.74 16.69
CA GLN A 38 7.73 21.04 16.03
C GLN A 38 7.15 21.01 14.60
N ALA A 39 7.07 19.83 13.98
CA ALA A 39 6.55 19.63 12.63
C ALA A 39 5.05 19.28 12.61
N GLY A 40 4.49 18.81 13.74
CA GLY A 40 3.08 18.48 13.86
C GLY A 40 2.76 17.61 15.07
N ASN A 41 1.48 17.30 15.26
CA ASN A 41 1.02 16.38 16.29
C ASN A 41 0.76 15.00 15.67
N ALA A 42 1.57 14.01 16.04
CA ALA A 42 1.51 12.65 15.47
C ALA A 42 0.09 12.03 15.49
N ARG A 43 -0.71 12.27 16.55
CA ARG A 43 -2.08 11.74 16.64
C ARG A 43 -3.01 12.39 15.63
N ILE A 44 -2.85 13.70 15.41
CA ILE A 44 -3.63 14.45 14.43
C ILE A 44 -3.24 13.99 13.01
N GLU A 45 -1.94 13.85 12.75
CA GLU A 45 -1.43 13.43 11.43
C GLU A 45 -1.87 12.01 11.05
N ALA A 46 -1.89 11.08 12.02
CA ALA A 46 -2.42 9.73 11.79
C ALA A 46 -3.90 9.77 11.38
N GLN A 47 -4.72 10.58 12.08
CA GLN A 47 -6.14 10.75 11.75
C GLN A 47 -6.34 11.44 10.38
N ALA A 48 -5.49 12.40 10.03
CA ALA A 48 -5.55 13.05 8.72
C ALA A 48 -5.18 12.08 7.58
N PHE A 49 -4.20 11.19 7.81
CA PHE A 49 -3.77 10.19 6.85
C PHE A 49 -4.86 9.15 6.53
N GLU A 50 -5.72 8.81 7.51
CA GLU A 50 -6.88 7.93 7.28
C GLU A 50 -7.91 8.51 6.30
N VAL A 51 -8.04 9.85 6.25
CA VAL A 51 -8.93 10.52 5.30
C VAL A 51 -8.36 10.48 3.89
N ALA A 52 -7.08 10.81 3.75
CA ALA A 52 -6.37 10.75 2.48
C ALA A 52 -4.86 10.64 2.76
N SER A 53 -4.21 9.65 2.15
CA SER A 53 -2.75 9.56 2.20
C SER A 53 -2.11 10.82 1.60
N TYR A 54 -0.93 11.21 2.08
CA TYR A 54 -0.21 12.37 1.54
C TYR A 54 0.06 12.23 0.03
N GLY A 55 0.29 11.01 -0.46
CA GLY A 55 0.42 10.75 -1.89
C GLY A 55 -0.85 11.08 -2.68
N HIS A 56 -2.03 10.79 -2.14
CA HIS A 56 -3.30 11.17 -2.75
C HIS A 56 -3.51 12.69 -2.72
N GLN A 57 -3.22 13.34 -1.60
CA GLN A 57 -3.33 14.80 -1.45
C GLN A 57 -2.44 15.53 -2.46
N LEU A 58 -1.16 15.15 -2.57
CA LEU A 58 -0.21 15.74 -3.52
C LEU A 58 -0.60 15.43 -4.98
N GLY A 59 -1.13 14.23 -5.26
CA GLY A 59 -1.65 13.89 -6.58
C GLY A 59 -2.80 14.82 -6.99
N LEU A 60 -3.78 15.03 -6.11
CA LEU A 60 -4.91 15.92 -6.36
C LEU A 60 -4.47 17.36 -6.62
N ILE A 61 -3.55 17.88 -5.79
CA ILE A 61 -2.99 19.22 -5.98
C ILE A 61 -2.26 19.32 -7.32
N THR A 62 -1.48 18.29 -7.69
CA THR A 62 -0.76 18.22 -8.96
C THR A 62 -1.71 18.27 -10.15
N GLU A 63 -2.78 17.47 -10.13
CA GLU A 63 -3.81 17.47 -11.17
C GLU A 63 -4.51 18.83 -11.29
N ALA A 64 -4.92 19.41 -10.16
CA ALA A 64 -5.57 20.71 -10.14
C ALA A 64 -4.66 21.83 -10.68
N LEU A 65 -3.37 21.81 -10.34
CA LEU A 65 -2.39 22.77 -10.86
C LEU A 65 -2.16 22.60 -12.36
N ILE A 66 -2.07 21.37 -12.84
CA ILE A 66 -1.90 21.07 -14.27
C ILE A 66 -3.14 21.52 -15.06
N ASP A 67 -4.35 21.19 -14.60
CA ASP A 67 -5.62 21.60 -15.24
C ASP A 67 -5.74 23.14 -15.27
N LEU A 68 -5.40 23.81 -14.16
CA LEU A 68 -5.37 25.27 -14.12
C LEU A 68 -4.36 25.88 -15.10
N ALA A 69 -3.17 25.30 -15.21
CA ALA A 69 -2.14 25.75 -16.13
C ALA A 69 -2.57 25.56 -17.60
N GLU A 70 -3.20 24.44 -17.93
CA GLU A 70 -3.73 24.15 -19.26
C GLU A 70 -4.80 25.16 -19.68
N ARG A 71 -5.74 25.48 -18.77
CA ARG A 71 -6.78 26.49 -19.03
C ARG A 71 -6.20 27.88 -19.28
N GLN A 72 -5.12 28.22 -18.59
CA GLN A 72 -4.42 29.49 -18.76
C GLN A 72 -3.40 29.48 -19.90
N GLN A 73 -3.22 28.34 -20.59
CA GLN A 73 -2.16 28.13 -21.59
C GLN A 73 -0.77 28.49 -21.03
N ALA A 74 -0.58 28.29 -19.73
CA ALA A 74 0.66 28.56 -19.03
C ALA A 74 1.62 27.39 -19.23
N GLU A 75 2.81 27.69 -19.76
CA GLU A 75 3.88 26.73 -19.93
C GLU A 75 5.13 27.25 -19.25
N SER A 76 5.74 26.41 -18.41
CA SER A 76 6.99 26.71 -17.74
C SER A 76 7.77 25.43 -17.51
N GLU A 77 9.08 25.55 -17.32
CA GLU A 77 9.93 24.37 -17.03
C GLU A 77 9.45 23.59 -15.81
N PRO A 78 9.07 24.23 -14.67
CA PRO A 78 8.51 23.51 -13.54
C PRO A 78 7.22 22.76 -13.85
N LEU A 79 6.35 23.30 -14.72
CA LEU A 79 5.11 22.61 -15.12
C LEU A 79 5.40 21.40 -16.01
N ARG A 80 6.41 21.48 -16.89
CA ARG A 80 6.87 20.33 -17.67
C ARG A 80 7.44 19.24 -16.77
N GLU A 81 8.27 19.61 -15.82
CA GLU A 81 8.82 18.68 -14.83
C GLU A 81 7.70 18.04 -13.99
N LEU A 82 6.73 18.83 -13.54
CA LEU A 82 5.59 18.34 -12.76
C LEU A 82 4.74 17.34 -13.56
N ARG A 83 4.49 17.59 -14.85
CA ARG A 83 3.83 16.64 -15.76
C ARG A 83 4.63 15.34 -15.89
N ALA A 84 5.94 15.44 -16.09
CA ALA A 84 6.81 14.26 -16.18
C ALA A 84 6.84 13.43 -14.89
N ILE A 85 6.84 14.08 -13.73
CA ILE A 85 6.76 13.42 -12.42
C ILE A 85 5.42 12.68 -12.29
N ARG A 86 4.30 13.35 -12.59
CA ARG A 86 2.96 12.74 -12.59
C ARG A 86 2.94 11.48 -13.47
N ASP A 87 3.38 11.60 -14.72
CA ASP A 87 3.31 10.49 -15.69
C ASP A 87 4.16 9.29 -15.25
N ARG A 88 5.33 9.55 -14.66
CA ARG A 88 6.18 8.50 -14.10
C ARG A 88 5.54 7.79 -12.91
N ILE A 89 4.87 8.54 -12.02
CA ILE A 89 4.14 7.97 -10.89
C ILE A 89 2.99 7.10 -11.39
N GLU A 90 2.22 7.56 -12.38
CA GLU A 90 1.11 6.79 -12.95
C GLU A 90 1.59 5.49 -13.63
N ALA A 91 2.73 5.54 -14.34
CA ALA A 91 3.34 4.35 -14.91
C ALA A 91 3.76 3.33 -13.83
N ILE A 92 4.30 3.79 -12.69
CA ILE A 92 4.64 2.93 -11.56
C ILE A 92 3.38 2.28 -10.98
N LYS A 93 2.33 3.07 -10.73
CA LYS A 93 1.05 2.55 -10.19
C LYS A 93 0.44 1.49 -11.11
N ALA A 94 0.37 1.76 -12.41
CA ALA A 94 -0.15 0.82 -13.39
C ALA A 94 0.62 -0.51 -13.39
N GLY A 95 1.96 -0.45 -13.39
CA GLY A 95 2.78 -1.65 -13.35
C GLY A 95 2.71 -2.44 -12.03
N GLU A 96 2.46 -1.80 -10.89
CA GLU A 96 2.17 -2.51 -9.63
C GLU A 96 0.80 -3.19 -9.67
N HIS A 97 -0.25 -2.50 -10.16
CA HIS A 97 -1.59 -3.09 -10.29
C HIS A 97 -1.62 -4.30 -11.21
N GLU A 98 -0.92 -4.26 -12.34
CA GLU A 98 -0.79 -5.41 -13.25
C GLU A 98 -0.12 -6.62 -12.56
N ARG A 99 0.93 -6.39 -11.78
CA ARG A 99 1.62 -7.44 -11.02
C ARG A 99 0.72 -8.04 -9.95
N GLU A 100 -0.02 -7.20 -9.22
CA GLU A 100 -0.97 -7.64 -8.21
C GLU A 100 -2.09 -8.49 -8.82
N LEU A 101 -2.67 -8.05 -9.95
CA LEU A 101 -3.67 -8.81 -10.69
C LEU A 101 -3.13 -10.18 -11.13
N ALA A 102 -1.94 -10.22 -11.72
CA ALA A 102 -1.32 -11.47 -12.14
C ALA A 102 -1.08 -12.44 -10.96
N ALA A 103 -0.66 -11.90 -9.80
CA ALA A 103 -0.48 -12.68 -8.58
C ALA A 103 -1.82 -13.24 -8.05
N LEU A 104 -2.87 -12.41 -8.04
CA LEU A 104 -4.22 -12.81 -7.64
C LEU A 104 -4.78 -13.90 -8.56
N GLU A 105 -4.64 -13.76 -9.87
CA GLU A 105 -5.06 -14.77 -10.83
C GLU A 105 -4.33 -16.10 -10.63
N ALA A 106 -3.01 -16.06 -10.41
CA ALA A 106 -2.24 -17.25 -10.08
C ALA A 106 -2.75 -17.92 -8.80
N ARG A 107 -3.07 -17.11 -7.77
CA ARG A 107 -3.61 -17.61 -6.51
C ARG A 107 -4.98 -18.25 -6.67
N VAL A 108 -5.89 -17.63 -7.42
CA VAL A 108 -7.22 -18.18 -7.73
C VAL A 108 -7.09 -19.50 -8.50
N ARG A 109 -6.18 -19.59 -9.47
CA ARG A 109 -5.92 -20.84 -10.21
C ARG A 109 -5.45 -21.97 -9.27
N GLN A 110 -4.53 -21.68 -8.36
CA GLN A 110 -4.06 -22.66 -7.36
C GLN A 110 -5.20 -23.16 -6.47
N LEU A 111 -6.07 -22.25 -6.00
CA LEU A 111 -7.21 -22.62 -5.15
C LEU A 111 -8.23 -23.50 -5.90
N ARG A 112 -8.51 -23.20 -7.16
CA ARG A 112 -9.40 -24.03 -8.01
C ARG A 112 -8.83 -25.43 -8.24
N ALA A 113 -7.55 -25.53 -8.58
CA ALA A 113 -6.88 -26.82 -8.75
C ALA A 113 -6.90 -27.66 -7.47
N ARG A 114 -6.69 -27.03 -6.31
CA ARG A 114 -6.75 -27.71 -5.01
C ARG A 114 -8.15 -28.21 -4.69
N ARG A 115 -9.21 -27.46 -5.03
CA ARG A 115 -10.60 -27.89 -4.86
C ARG A 115 -10.90 -29.12 -5.72
N ALA A 116 -10.53 -29.08 -7.00
CA ALA A 116 -10.74 -30.20 -7.94
C ALA A 116 -9.95 -31.47 -7.60
N ALA A 117 -8.95 -31.39 -6.72
CA ALA A 117 -8.20 -32.56 -6.23
C ALA A 117 -8.78 -33.15 -4.93
N VAL A 118 -9.78 -32.48 -4.33
CA VAL A 118 -10.45 -32.90 -3.10
C VAL A 118 -11.85 -33.47 -3.39
N ASP A 119 -12.45 -33.07 -4.51
CA ASP A 119 -13.66 -33.67 -5.09
C ASP A 119 -13.31 -34.90 -5.95
#